data_AF-A0A5B0VAB1-F1
#
_entry.id   AF-A0A5B0VAB1-F1
#
_cell.length_a   1.000
_cell.length_b   1.000
_cell.length_c   1.000
_cell.angle_alpha   90.00
_cell.angle_beta   90.00
_cell.angle_gamma   90.00
#
_symmetry.space_group_name_H-M   'P 1'
#
loop_
_entity.id
_entity.type
_entity.pdbx_description
1 polymer ?
#
loop_
_entity_poly.entity_id
_entity_poly.type
_entity_poly.pdbx_seq_one_letter_code
_entity_poly.pdbx_strand_id
1 'polypeptide(L)'
;MSARQPAFLQEENRLFAGTGGISEGNAHACFMPAFKDARTGQVELSRYRDGRPAPFHLIDGLPEEWVINRDPKGHAVAIQSSIVSGFVRLGRFFTRQEASEFVDQMAGC
;
A
#
# COMPACT_ATOMS: atom_id res chain seq x y z
N MET A 1 6.21 2.43 18.66
CA MET A 1 6.65 3.45 17.67
C MET A 1 5.52 3.64 16.70
N SER A 2 4.96 4.84 16.57
CA SER A 2 3.92 5.08 15.56
C SER A 2 4.62 5.25 14.21
N ALA A 3 4.40 4.33 13.28
CA ALA A 3 4.96 4.40 11.94
C ALA A 3 4.28 5.55 11.19
N ARG A 4 5.05 6.55 10.75
CA ARG A 4 4.51 7.72 10.05
C ARG A 4 4.42 7.41 8.57
N GLN A 5 3.22 7.51 7.99
CA GLN A 5 3.06 7.43 6.55
C GLN A 5 3.57 8.72 5.87
N PRO A 6 4.27 8.64 4.73
CA PRO A 6 4.62 9.79 3.90
C PRO A 6 3.36 10.53 3.40
N ALA A 7 3.53 11.79 3.00
CA ALA A 7 2.41 12.67 2.63
C ALA A 7 1.56 12.11 1.48
N PHE A 8 2.15 11.46 0.48
CA PHE A 8 1.41 10.89 -0.64
C PHE A 8 0.46 9.76 -0.22
N LEU A 9 0.88 8.88 0.71
CA LEU A 9 0.00 7.82 1.25
C LEU A 9 -1.14 8.41 2.07
N GLN A 10 -0.89 9.49 2.81
CA GLN A 10 -1.95 10.18 3.54
C GLN A 10 -2.98 10.79 2.58
N GLU A 11 -2.52 11.35 1.46
CA GLU A 11 -3.40 11.91 0.44
C GLU A 11 -4.23 10.82 -0.25
N GLU A 12 -3.61 9.70 -0.66
CA GLU A 12 -4.35 8.56 -1.18
C GLU A 12 -5.39 8.03 -0.18
N ASN A 13 -5.05 7.95 1.12
CA ASN A 13 -6.00 7.52 2.13
C ASN A 13 -7.18 8.49 2.28
N ARG A 14 -6.98 9.79 2.06
CA ARG A 14 -8.07 10.77 2.03
C ARG A 14 -8.93 10.60 0.78
N LEU A 15 -8.31 10.39 -0.38
CA LEU A 15 -9.02 10.20 -1.65
C LEU A 15 -9.93 8.95 -1.64
N PHE A 16 -9.48 7.87 -0.99
CA PHE A 16 -10.22 6.61 -0.87
C PHE A 16 -10.91 6.44 0.50
N ALA A 17 -11.05 7.51 1.27
CA ALA A 17 -11.66 7.44 2.60
C ALA A 17 -13.10 6.93 2.51
N GLY A 18 -13.43 5.94 3.35
CA GLY A 18 -14.76 5.32 3.37
C GLY A 18 -15.02 4.27 2.29
N THR A 19 -14.01 3.85 1.52
CA THR A 19 -14.15 2.81 0.49
C THR A 19 -13.21 1.62 0.73
N GLY A 20 -13.34 0.56 -0.08
CA GLY A 20 -12.39 -0.56 -0.10
C GLY A 20 -10.99 -0.20 -0.63
N GLY A 21 -10.73 1.05 -1.01
CA GLY A 21 -9.41 1.52 -1.45
C GLY A 21 -8.42 1.83 -0.31
N ILE A 22 -8.85 1.69 0.95
CA ILE A 22 -7.99 1.80 2.14
C ILE A 22 -7.97 0.48 2.92
N SER A 23 -6.89 0.25 3.68
CA SER A 23 -6.69 -1.01 4.41
C SER A 23 -7.80 -1.31 5.42
N GLU A 24 -8.32 -0.28 6.11
CA GLU A 24 -9.46 -0.44 7.04
C GLU A 24 -10.73 -0.89 6.30
N GLY A 25 -10.98 -0.32 5.11
CA GLY A 25 -12.18 -0.58 4.32
C GLY A 25 -12.21 -1.94 3.62
N ASN A 26 -11.07 -2.63 3.50
CA ASN A 26 -10.98 -3.90 2.79
C ASN A 26 -10.35 -5.06 3.58
N ALA A 27 -10.00 -4.85 4.85
CA ALA A 27 -9.40 -5.88 5.70
C ALA A 27 -10.24 -7.17 5.76
N HIS A 28 -11.57 -7.04 5.80
CA HIS A 28 -12.51 -8.15 5.83
C HIS A 28 -12.53 -8.97 4.51
N ALA A 29 -12.08 -8.39 3.40
CA ALA A 29 -12.06 -9.02 2.07
C ALA A 29 -10.72 -9.73 1.76
N CYS A 30 -9.85 -9.93 2.77
CA CYS A 30 -8.55 -10.60 2.66
C CYS A 30 -7.55 -9.91 1.71
N PHE A 31 -7.64 -8.58 1.58
CA PHE A 31 -6.63 -7.79 0.88
C PHE A 31 -5.42 -7.54 1.79
N MET A 32 -4.23 -7.70 1.22
CA MET A 32 -2.97 -7.37 1.88
C MET A 32 -2.38 -6.11 1.25
N PRO A 33 -2.06 -5.05 2.01
CA PRO A 33 -1.48 -3.84 1.46
C PRO A 33 -0.16 -4.15 0.73
N ALA A 34 0.00 -3.56 -0.45
CA ALA A 34 1.13 -3.85 -1.34
C ALA A 34 1.48 -2.65 -2.23
N PHE A 35 2.58 -2.78 -2.93
CA PHE A 35 3.10 -1.84 -3.91
C PHE A 35 3.50 -2.59 -5.16
N LYS A 36 3.33 -1.96 -6.32
CA LYS A 36 3.76 -2.52 -7.61
C LYS A 36 4.59 -1.48 -8.35
N ASP A 37 5.76 -1.88 -8.84
CA ASP A 37 6.46 -1.08 -9.83
C ASP A 37 5.76 -1.20 -11.18
N ALA A 38 5.21 -0.09 -11.68
CA ALA A 38 4.52 -0.06 -12.97
C ALA A 38 5.45 -0.30 -14.16
N ARG A 39 6.78 -0.15 -13.99
CA ARG A 39 7.76 -0.39 -15.06
C ARG A 39 8.09 -1.86 -15.22
N THR A 40 8.41 -2.54 -14.12
CA THR A 40 8.86 -3.94 -14.13
C THR A 40 7.72 -4.93 -13.87
N GLY A 41 6.64 -4.48 -13.23
CA GLY A 41 5.56 -5.33 -12.76
C GLY A 41 5.86 -6.06 -11.45
N GLN A 42 7.05 -5.87 -10.86
CA GLN A 42 7.39 -6.43 -9.54
C GLN A 42 6.42 -5.92 -8.47
N VAL A 43 5.99 -6.83 -7.59
CA VAL A 43 5.05 -6.55 -6.51
C VAL A 43 5.70 -6.86 -5.19
N GLU A 44 5.62 -5.92 -4.26
CA GLU A 44 6.11 -6.07 -2.89
C GLU A 44 4.98 -5.82 -1.90
N LEU A 45 4.89 -6.67 -0.89
CA LEU A 45 3.95 -6.46 0.20
C LEU A 45 4.41 -5.29 1.07
N SER A 46 3.45 -4.55 1.61
CA SER A 46 3.72 -3.58 2.66
C SER A 46 4.29 -4.30 3.87
N ARG A 47 5.46 -3.86 4.33
CA ARG A 47 6.18 -4.47 5.46
C ARG A 47 6.72 -3.40 6.39
N TYR A 48 6.83 -3.76 7.66
CA TYR A 48 7.70 -3.05 8.59
C TYR A 48 9.17 -3.25 8.19
N ARG A 49 10.06 -2.41 8.71
CA ARG A 49 11.51 -2.50 8.46
C ARG A 49 12.12 -3.84 8.88
N ASP A 50 11.48 -4.56 9.79
CA ASP A 50 11.89 -5.91 10.22
C ASP A 50 11.38 -7.03 9.29
N GLY A 51 10.73 -6.68 8.18
CA GLY A 51 10.22 -7.60 7.17
C GLY A 51 8.84 -8.20 7.49
N ARG A 52 8.27 -7.97 8.69
CA ARG A 52 6.91 -8.45 8.99
C ARG A 52 5.89 -7.71 8.13
N PRO A 53 4.86 -8.40 7.59
CA PRO A 53 3.77 -7.75 6.87
C PRO A 53 3.10 -6.67 7.72
N ALA A 54 2.83 -5.51 7.11
CA ALA A 54 2.13 -4.42 7.75
C ALA A 54 0.63 -4.48 7.41
N PRO A 55 -0.27 -4.22 8.38
CA PRO A 55 -1.71 -4.23 8.15
C PRO A 55 -2.21 -2.99 7.39
N PHE A 56 -1.32 -2.03 7.11
CA PHE A 56 -1.57 -0.84 6.30
C PHE A 56 -0.33 -0.49 5.46
N HIS A 57 -0.49 0.41 4.49
CA HIS A 57 0.62 0.84 3.64
C HIS A 57 1.74 1.52 4.44
N LEU A 58 2.94 0.96 4.34
CA LEU A 58 4.19 1.48 4.87
C LEU A 58 5.27 1.28 3.81
N ILE A 59 6.18 2.24 3.72
CA ILE A 59 7.28 2.20 2.74
C ILE A 59 8.65 1.88 3.35
N ASP A 60 8.72 1.75 4.67
CA ASP A 60 9.98 1.50 5.39
C ASP A 60 10.61 0.15 5.06
N GLY A 61 9.79 -0.85 4.73
CA GLY A 61 10.21 -2.21 4.37
C GLY A 61 10.27 -2.48 2.86
N LEU A 62 10.18 -1.44 2.01
CA LEU A 62 10.34 -1.60 0.56
C LEU A 62 11.80 -1.84 0.18
N PRO A 63 12.04 -2.46 -0.99
CA PRO A 63 13.39 -2.61 -1.52
C PRO A 63 14.12 -1.27 -1.63
N GLU A 64 15.42 -1.26 -1.34
CA GLU A 64 16.20 -0.01 -1.30
C GLU A 64 16.24 0.69 -2.66
N GLU A 65 16.24 -0.09 -3.74
CA GLU A 65 16.17 0.42 -5.11
C GLU A 65 14.89 1.21 -5.41
N TRP A 66 13.80 0.97 -4.67
CA TRP A 66 12.54 1.71 -4.83
C TRP A 66 12.48 2.99 -3.98
N VAL A 67 13.32 3.10 -2.94
CA VAL A 67 13.34 4.25 -2.04
C VAL A 67 14.25 5.34 -2.61
N ILE A 68 13.71 6.56 -2.79
CA ILE A 68 14.49 7.71 -3.24
C ILE A 68 15.16 8.42 -2.07
N ASN A 69 14.44 8.54 -0.94
CA ASN A 69 14.93 9.31 0.19
C ASN A 69 14.44 8.75 1.52
N ARG A 70 15.29 8.87 2.53
CA ARG A 70 15.01 8.55 3.93
C ARG A 70 15.23 9.79 4.81
N ASP A 71 14.47 9.93 5.88
CA ASP A 71 14.69 10.96 6.88
C ASP A 71 15.94 10.65 7.75
N PRO A 72 16.41 11.58 8.61
CA PRO A 72 17.56 11.34 9.49
C PRO A 72 17.41 10.18 10.48
N LYS A 73 16.20 9.66 10.69
CA LYS A 73 15.93 8.49 11.54
C LYS A 73 15.90 7.18 10.73
N GLY A 74 16.09 7.27 9.42
CA GLY A 74 16.11 6.15 8.48
C GLY A 74 14.72 5.73 7.96
N HIS A 75 13.67 6.50 8.22
CA HIS A 75 12.35 6.23 7.67
C HIS A 75 12.28 6.64 6.20
N ALA A 76 11.77 5.76 5.35
CA ALA A 76 11.53 6.09 3.95
C ALA A 76 10.45 7.18 3.87
N VAL A 77 10.74 8.25 3.13
CA VAL A 77 9.83 9.40 2.95
C VAL A 77 9.47 9.66 1.49
N ALA A 78 10.23 9.09 0.56
CA ALA A 78 9.96 9.17 -0.88
C ALA A 78 10.35 7.86 -1.57
N ILE A 79 9.56 7.46 -2.55
CA ILE A 79 9.77 6.28 -3.40
C ILE A 79 9.70 6.67 -4.88
N GLN A 80 10.19 5.80 -5.76
CA GLN A 80 10.11 6.01 -7.20
C GLN A 80 8.68 6.26 -7.67
N SER A 81 8.50 7.19 -8.61
CA SER A 81 7.18 7.58 -9.11
C SER A 81 6.47 6.49 -9.92
N SER A 82 7.19 5.44 -10.33
CA SER A 82 6.58 4.27 -10.96
C SER A 82 5.95 3.32 -9.95
N ILE A 83 6.22 3.47 -8.65
CA ILE A 83 5.66 2.60 -7.62
C ILE A 83 4.24 3.04 -7.29
N VAL A 84 3.30 2.13 -7.51
CA VAL A 84 1.87 2.33 -7.30
C VAL A 84 1.43 1.60 -6.03
N SER A 85 0.68 2.29 -5.17
CA SER A 85 0.07 1.70 -3.99
C SER A 85 -1.17 0.87 -4.36
N GLY A 86 -1.34 -0.27 -3.71
CA GLY A 86 -2.48 -1.14 -3.96
C GLY A 86 -2.52 -2.29 -2.96
N PHE A 87 -3.07 -3.42 -3.39
CA PHE A 87 -3.27 -4.57 -2.55
C PHE A 87 -2.98 -5.86 -3.31
N VAL A 88 -2.53 -6.89 -2.62
CA VAL A 88 -2.50 -8.26 -3.13
C VAL A 88 -3.68 -9.02 -2.54
N ARG A 89 -4.39 -9.74 -3.41
CA ARG A 89 -5.42 -10.71 -3.01
C ARG A 89 -5.31 -11.94 -3.90
N LEU A 90 -5.20 -13.11 -3.27
CA LEU A 90 -5.05 -14.41 -3.96
C LEU A 90 -3.94 -14.38 -5.03
N GLY A 91 -2.79 -13.76 -4.70
CA GLY A 91 -1.63 -13.67 -5.59
C GLY A 91 -1.75 -12.65 -6.73
N ARG A 92 -2.86 -11.92 -6.85
CA ARG A 92 -3.04 -10.85 -7.84
C ARG A 92 -2.95 -9.47 -7.19
N PHE A 93 -2.29 -8.54 -7.88
CA PHE A 93 -2.27 -7.14 -7.50
C PHE A 93 -3.56 -6.43 -7.96
N PHE A 94 -4.08 -5.58 -7.10
CA PHE A 94 -5.22 -4.69 -7.30
C PHE A 94 -4.77 -3.28 -6.94
N THR A 95 -5.06 -2.31 -7.80
CA THR A 95 -5.00 -0.89 -7.44
C THR A 95 -6.02 -0.58 -6.34
N ARG A 96 -5.88 0.58 -5.68
CA ARG A 96 -6.87 1.04 -4.69
C ARG A 96 -8.28 1.16 -5.28
N GLN A 97 -8.39 1.61 -6.54
CA GLN A 97 -9.66 1.69 -7.25
C GLN A 97 -10.27 0.30 -7.47
N GLU A 98 -9.51 -0.66 -7.99
CA GLU A 98 -10.00 -2.03 -8.20
C GLU A 98 -10.38 -2.71 -6.86
N ALA A 99 -9.66 -2.43 -5.77
CA ALA A 99 -10.02 -2.93 -4.44
C ALA A 99 -11.31 -2.30 -3.91
N SER A 100 -11.53 -1.00 -4.15
CA SER A 100 -12.79 -0.33 -3.85
C SER A 100 -13.97 -0.98 -4.57
N GLU A 101 -13.86 -1.11 -5.89
CA GLU A 101 -14.89 -1.71 -6.74
C GLU A 101 -15.20 -3.15 -6.34
N PHE A 102 -14.18 -3.93 -5.97
CA PHE A 102 -14.36 -5.29 -5.49
C PHE A 102 -15.17 -5.35 -4.20
N VAL A 103 -14.85 -4.50 -3.21
CA VAL A 103 -15.57 -4.47 -1.93
C VAL A 103 -17.01 -4.03 -2.12
N ASP A 104 -17.25 -3.02 -2.97
CA ASP A 104 -18.60 -2.53 -3.28
C ASP A 104 -19.46 -3.63 -3.92
N GLN A 105 -18.89 -4.42 -4.83
CA GLN A 105 -19.58 -5.56 -5.45
C GLN A 105 -19.87 -6.69 -4.45
N MET A 106 -18.97 -6.92 -3.49
CA MET A 106 -19.14 -7.94 -2.46
C MET A 106 -20.23 -7.57 -1.44
N ALA A 107 -20.38 -6.29 -1.12
CA ALA A 107 -21.41 -5.78 -0.21
C ALA A 107 -22.81 -5.73 -0.84
N GLY A 108 -22.89 -5.77 -2.18
CA GLY A 108 -24.15 -5.79 -2.93
C GLY A 108 -24.76 -7.19 -3.17
N CYS A 109 -24.16 -8.25 -2.60
CA CYS A 109 -24.66 -9.63 -2.64
C CYS A 109 -25.30 -10.02 -1.30
#